data_AF-A0ABC9N9V8-F1
#
_entry.id   AF-A0ABC9N9V8-F1
#
_cell.length_a   1.000
_cell.length_b   1.000
_cell.length_c   1.000
_cell.angle_alpha   90.00
_cell.angle_beta   90.00
_cell.angle_gamma   90.00
#
_symmetry.space_group_name_H-M   'P 1'
#
loop_
_entity.id
_entity.type
_entity.pdbx_description
1 polymer ?
#
loop_
_entity_poly.entity_id
_entity_poly.type
_entity_poly.pdbx_seq_one_letter_code
_entity_poly.pdbx_strand_id
1 'polypeptide(L)'
;MQKKDKMRNIDFNKYQSALIIGNGFDLSLGLSTSYMDFVNSDEFQILLNMQNQLAIYLKVNAELQNWIDIENELKLYSKNEDNAKFKTEYEALCKQLVVYINNIDYSSINKNSKAYEVLTNLSSTKNNIILDFNYTASTRLILKQCGLSDEDIDNRLIKVHGEASGKSSVSCPLKPSDSAPLC
;
A
#
# COMPACT_ATOMS: atom_id res chain seq x y z
N MET A 1 -17.68 -1.25 -12.55
CA MET A 1 -18.36 0.07 -12.52
C MET A 1 -18.70 0.47 -11.08
N GLN A 2 -17.73 0.52 -10.15
CA GLN A 2 -18.07 0.71 -8.70
C GLN A 2 -17.08 1.56 -7.86
N LYS A 3 -15.76 1.65 -8.17
CA LYS A 3 -14.79 2.41 -7.33
C LYS A 3 -14.73 3.92 -7.61
N LYS A 4 -14.76 4.32 -8.89
CA LYS A 4 -14.69 5.73 -9.32
C LYS A 4 -15.94 6.54 -8.92
N ASP A 5 -17.07 5.87 -8.68
CA ASP A 5 -18.33 6.51 -8.30
C ASP A 5 -18.45 6.73 -6.79
N LYS A 6 -17.72 5.96 -5.95
CA LYS A 6 -17.74 6.14 -4.49
C LYS A 6 -17.03 7.43 -4.04
N MET A 7 -15.90 7.80 -4.68
CA MET A 7 -15.22 9.08 -4.43
C MET A 7 -15.98 10.30 -4.98
N ARG A 8 -16.75 10.14 -6.07
CA ARG A 8 -17.50 11.25 -6.69
C ARG A 8 -18.74 11.69 -5.92
N ASN A 9 -19.22 10.89 -4.96
CA ASN A 9 -20.45 11.15 -4.20
C ASN A 9 -20.20 11.39 -2.69
N ILE A 10 -18.96 11.67 -2.29
CA ILE A 10 -18.65 12.00 -0.90
C ILE A 10 -18.94 13.48 -0.70
N ASP A 11 -19.99 13.78 0.04
CA ASP A 11 -20.21 15.15 0.53
C ASP A 11 -19.18 15.45 1.62
N PHE A 12 -18.12 16.17 1.25
CA PHE A 12 -17.06 16.56 2.19
C PHE A 12 -17.53 17.59 3.22
N ASN A 13 -18.62 18.32 2.96
CA ASN A 13 -19.12 19.36 3.87
C ASN A 13 -19.64 18.79 5.20
N LYS A 14 -19.91 17.48 5.27
CA LYS A 14 -20.34 16.80 6.49
C LYS A 14 -19.20 16.53 7.48
N TYR A 15 -17.94 16.70 7.08
CA TYR A 15 -16.78 16.47 7.94
C TYR A 15 -16.11 17.79 8.32
N GLN A 16 -15.64 17.87 9.56
CA GLN A 16 -14.93 19.03 10.09
C GLN A 16 -13.43 18.98 9.79
N SER A 17 -12.87 17.77 9.65
CA SER A 17 -11.46 17.56 9.35
C SER A 17 -11.23 16.32 8.49
N ALA A 18 -10.08 16.30 7.81
CA ALA A 18 -9.61 15.16 7.04
C ALA A 18 -8.23 14.73 7.52
N LEU A 19 -8.03 13.44 7.75
CA LEU A 19 -6.73 12.81 7.93
C LEU A 19 -6.33 12.12 6.62
N ILE A 20 -5.15 12.43 6.11
CA ILE A 20 -4.58 11.78 4.94
C ILE A 20 -3.41 10.91 5.42
N ILE A 21 -3.45 9.62 5.13
CA ILE A 21 -2.40 8.67 5.52
C ILE A 21 -1.81 7.96 4.30
N GLY A 22 -0.50 7.79 4.34
CA GLY A 22 0.29 7.02 3.37
C GLY A 22 1.28 6.11 4.10
N ASN A 23 2.22 5.52 3.36
CA ASN A 23 3.00 4.36 3.86
C ASN A 23 3.80 4.67 5.14
N GLY A 24 4.28 5.91 5.29
CA GLY A 24 4.94 6.37 6.52
C GLY A 24 4.10 6.20 7.80
N PHE A 25 2.78 6.15 7.66
CA PHE A 25 1.86 5.86 8.75
C PHE A 25 1.97 4.40 9.22
N ASP A 26 1.97 3.44 8.30
CA ASP A 26 2.15 2.01 8.61
C ASP A 26 3.55 1.75 9.18
N LEU A 27 4.58 2.40 8.64
CA LEU A 27 5.93 2.36 9.19
C LEU A 27 5.99 2.90 10.62
N SER A 28 5.28 4.01 10.92
CA SER A 28 5.17 4.52 12.28
C SER A 28 4.45 3.55 13.22
N LEU A 29 3.50 2.75 12.71
CA LEU A 29 2.85 1.66 13.46
C LEU A 29 3.77 0.45 13.66
N GLY A 30 4.99 0.46 13.11
CA GLY A 30 5.95 -0.64 13.20
C GLY A 30 5.70 -1.77 12.21
N LEU A 31 4.83 -1.56 11.20
CA LEU A 31 4.52 -2.58 10.21
C LEU A 31 5.60 -2.61 9.12
N SER A 32 6.06 -3.82 8.78
CA SER A 32 7.00 -4.10 7.69
C SER A 32 6.38 -3.84 6.33
N THR A 33 6.28 -2.58 5.94
CA THR A 33 5.55 -2.12 4.74
C THR A 33 6.44 -1.29 3.82
N SER A 34 7.74 -1.20 4.12
CA SER A 34 8.69 -0.55 3.21
C SER A 34 8.99 -1.46 2.01
N TYR A 35 9.46 -0.85 0.92
CA TYR A 35 9.96 -1.63 -0.21
C TYR A 35 11.15 -2.51 0.15
N MET A 36 11.99 -2.09 1.11
CA MET A 36 13.08 -2.94 1.60
C MET A 36 12.58 -4.16 2.35
N ASP A 37 11.50 -4.03 3.13
CA ASP A 37 10.90 -5.18 3.80
C ASP A 37 10.38 -6.20 2.79
N PHE A 38 9.77 -5.73 1.69
CA PHE A 38 9.35 -6.60 0.58
C PHE A 38 10.54 -7.24 -0.15
N VAL A 39 11.57 -6.48 -0.52
CA VAL A 39 12.78 -7.01 -1.22
C VAL A 39 13.54 -8.05 -0.39
N ASN A 40 13.37 -8.03 0.94
CA ASN A 40 13.95 -8.99 1.87
C ASN A 40 13.00 -10.13 2.25
N SER A 41 11.77 -10.16 1.71
CA SER A 41 10.77 -11.17 2.06
C SER A 41 10.90 -12.46 1.25
N ASP A 42 10.30 -13.53 1.77
CA ASP A 42 10.22 -14.83 1.08
C ASP A 42 9.44 -14.73 -0.25
N GLU A 43 8.41 -13.88 -0.30
CA GLU A 43 7.64 -13.62 -1.53
C GLU A 43 8.52 -13.05 -2.64
N PHE A 44 9.51 -12.22 -2.31
CA PHE A 44 10.47 -11.70 -3.27
C PHE A 44 11.52 -12.76 -3.64
N GLN A 45 11.94 -13.60 -2.70
CA GLN A 45 12.83 -14.74 -3.00
C GLN A 45 12.24 -15.71 -4.02
N ILE A 46 10.91 -15.90 -4.03
CA ILE A 46 10.23 -16.67 -5.08
C ILE A 46 10.50 -16.10 -6.48
N LEU A 47 10.50 -14.77 -6.64
CA LEU A 47 10.80 -14.12 -7.93
C LEU A 47 12.24 -14.39 -8.38
N LEU A 48 13.17 -14.33 -7.43
CA LEU A 48 14.59 -14.62 -7.68
C LEU A 48 14.80 -16.08 -8.11
N ASN A 49 14.14 -17.02 -7.43
CA ASN A 49 14.19 -18.45 -7.78
C ASN A 49 13.58 -18.74 -9.16
N MET A 50 12.59 -17.94 -9.58
CA MET A 50 12.00 -17.99 -10.93
C MET A 50 12.86 -17.30 -11.99
N GLN A 51 14.04 -16.78 -11.62
CA GLN A 51 14.95 -16.03 -12.50
C GLN A 51 14.30 -14.81 -13.17
N ASN A 52 13.37 -14.16 -12.46
CA ASN A 52 12.75 -12.91 -12.91
C ASN A 52 13.83 -11.81 -12.97
N GLN A 53 14.13 -11.30 -14.16
CA GLN A 53 15.27 -10.39 -14.37
C GLN A 53 15.03 -9.02 -13.74
N LEU A 54 13.79 -8.52 -13.76
CA LEU A 54 13.40 -7.31 -13.04
C LEU A 54 13.63 -7.44 -11.53
N ALA A 55 13.25 -8.57 -10.93
CA ALA A 55 13.47 -8.79 -9.49
C ALA A 55 14.98 -8.86 -9.15
N ILE A 56 15.78 -9.50 -10.00
CA ILE A 56 17.25 -9.54 -9.86
C ILE A 56 17.83 -8.12 -9.94
N TYR A 57 17.42 -7.33 -10.93
CA TYR A 57 17.82 -5.93 -11.07
C TYR A 57 17.51 -5.10 -9.82
N LEU A 58 16.27 -5.21 -9.32
CA LEU A 58 15.85 -4.51 -8.10
C LEU A 58 16.65 -4.96 -6.88
N LYS A 59 16.93 -6.26 -6.72
CA LYS A 59 17.70 -6.78 -5.58
C LYS A 59 19.12 -6.21 -5.55
N VAL A 60 19.80 -6.25 -6.70
CA VAL A 60 21.16 -5.71 -6.84
C VAL A 60 21.20 -4.21 -6.51
N ASN A 61 20.26 -3.43 -7.03
CA ASN A 61 20.23 -1.99 -6.76
C ASN A 61 19.90 -1.67 -5.29
N ALA A 62 18.98 -2.43 -4.68
CA ALA A 62 18.64 -2.29 -3.27
C ALA A 62 19.84 -2.58 -2.35
N GLU A 63 20.61 -3.62 -2.64
CA GLU A 63 21.80 -4.00 -1.86
C GLU A 63 22.95 -3.01 -2.02
N LEU A 64 23.14 -2.45 -3.22
CA LEU A 64 24.18 -1.46 -3.48
C LEU A 64 23.95 -0.15 -2.74
N GLN A 65 22.69 0.28 -2.63
CA GLN A 65 22.34 1.57 -2.02
C GLN A 65 21.89 1.43 -0.56
N ASN A 66 21.59 0.21 -0.09
CA ASN A 66 20.96 -0.06 1.21
C ASN A 66 19.55 0.58 1.36
N TRP A 67 18.95 0.97 0.24
CA TRP A 67 17.57 1.43 0.08
C TRP A 67 17.20 1.30 -1.40
N ILE A 68 15.91 1.38 -1.73
CA ILE A 68 15.46 1.34 -3.13
C ILE A 68 14.23 2.21 -3.34
N ASP A 69 14.24 2.93 -4.46
CA ASP A 69 13.06 3.55 -5.05
C ASP A 69 12.54 2.67 -6.19
N ILE A 70 11.69 1.70 -5.85
CA ILE A 70 11.21 0.72 -6.83
C ILE A 70 10.51 1.41 -8.02
N GLU A 71 9.80 2.52 -7.81
CA GLU A 71 9.08 3.20 -8.91
C GLU A 71 10.04 3.82 -9.93
N ASN A 72 11.11 4.46 -9.45
CA ASN A 72 12.13 5.00 -10.35
C ASN A 72 12.91 3.87 -11.05
N GLU A 73 13.26 2.81 -10.32
CA GLU A 73 13.96 1.65 -10.88
C GLU A 73 13.14 0.93 -11.95
N LEU A 74 11.84 0.75 -11.74
CA LEU A 74 10.91 0.23 -12.75
C LEU A 74 10.90 1.07 -14.02
N LYS A 75 10.91 2.40 -13.88
CA LYS A 75 10.94 3.34 -15.00
C LYS A 75 12.25 3.27 -15.78
N LEU A 76 13.38 3.01 -15.11
CA LEU A 76 14.67 2.88 -15.78
C LEU A 76 14.79 1.54 -16.50
N TYR A 77 14.36 0.46 -15.84
CA TYR A 77 14.39 -0.89 -16.41
C TYR A 77 13.48 -1.00 -17.65
N SER A 78 12.26 -0.45 -17.59
CA SER A 78 11.29 -0.55 -18.70
C SER A 78 11.74 0.11 -20.00
N LYS A 79 12.65 1.09 -19.96
CA LYS A 79 13.15 1.79 -21.16
C LYS A 79 14.06 0.92 -22.03
N ASN A 80 14.69 -0.10 -21.44
CA ASN A 80 15.74 -0.89 -22.07
C ASN A 80 15.31 -2.33 -22.36
N GLU A 81 14.06 -2.68 -22.04
CA GLU A 81 13.55 -4.05 -22.11
C GLU A 81 12.43 -4.19 -23.14
N ASP A 82 12.24 -5.42 -23.62
CA ASP A 82 11.09 -5.76 -24.45
C ASP A 82 9.78 -5.57 -23.66
N ASN A 83 8.81 -4.89 -24.26
CA ASN A 83 7.53 -4.55 -23.62
C ASN A 83 6.77 -5.78 -23.10
N ALA A 84 6.79 -6.91 -23.82
CA ALA A 84 6.08 -8.11 -23.41
C ALA A 84 6.79 -8.79 -22.25
N LYS A 85 8.13 -8.91 -22.31
CA LYS A 85 8.94 -9.45 -21.21
C LYS A 85 8.78 -8.61 -19.94
N PHE A 86 8.95 -7.29 -20.03
CA PHE A 86 8.80 -6.37 -18.90
C PHE A 86 7.41 -6.52 -18.25
N LYS A 87 6.36 -6.57 -19.06
CA LYS A 87 4.98 -6.72 -18.55
C LYS A 87 4.81 -8.01 -17.75
N THR A 88 5.29 -9.14 -18.25
CA THR A 88 5.20 -10.43 -17.53
C THR A 88 5.97 -10.40 -16.21
N GLU A 89 7.19 -9.86 -16.21
CA GLU A 89 8.02 -9.76 -15.00
C GLU A 89 7.41 -8.82 -13.96
N TYR A 90 6.87 -7.70 -14.41
CA TYR A 90 6.17 -6.72 -13.59
C TYR A 90 4.88 -7.28 -12.97
N GLU A 91 4.06 -8.00 -13.74
CA GLU A 91 2.86 -8.65 -13.23
C GLU A 91 3.17 -9.69 -12.14
N ALA A 92 4.27 -10.45 -12.31
CA ALA A 92 4.75 -11.38 -11.29
C ALA A 92 5.20 -10.63 -10.01
N LEU A 93 5.95 -9.54 -10.16
CA LEU A 93 6.37 -8.68 -9.03
C LEU A 93 5.16 -8.13 -8.26
N CYS A 94 4.17 -7.57 -8.97
CA CYS A 94 2.92 -7.08 -8.39
C CYS A 94 2.17 -8.17 -7.62
N LYS A 95 2.09 -9.38 -8.18
CA LYS A 95 1.41 -10.52 -7.55
C LYS A 95 2.08 -10.87 -6.22
N GLN A 96 3.40 -10.97 -6.20
CA GLN A 96 4.14 -11.31 -4.98
C GLN A 96 4.07 -10.20 -3.93
N LEU A 97 4.06 -8.93 -4.35
CA LEU A 97 3.84 -7.81 -3.44
C LEU A 97 2.45 -7.84 -2.79
N VAL A 98 1.42 -8.20 -3.54
CA VAL A 98 0.06 -8.37 -2.97
C VAL A 98 0.02 -9.52 -1.96
N VAL A 99 0.69 -10.64 -2.25
CA VAL A 99 0.81 -11.76 -1.29
C VAL A 99 1.51 -11.29 -0.02
N TYR A 100 2.65 -10.59 -0.16
CA TYR A 100 3.40 -10.04 0.97
C TYR A 100 2.55 -9.12 1.86
N ILE A 101 1.87 -8.13 1.26
CA ILE A 101 1.02 -7.17 1.99
C ILE A 101 -0.13 -7.90 2.71
N ASN A 102 -0.68 -8.96 2.13
CA ASN A 102 -1.75 -9.75 2.74
C ASN A 102 -1.27 -10.59 3.94
N ASN A 103 0.03 -10.86 4.02
CA ASN A 103 0.66 -11.62 5.10
C ASN A 103 1.23 -10.74 6.22
N ILE A 104 1.03 -9.41 6.16
CA ILE A 104 1.49 -8.49 7.22
C ILE A 104 0.88 -8.89 8.56
N ASP A 105 1.75 -9.05 9.56
CA ASP A 105 1.34 -9.33 10.93
C ASP A 105 0.93 -8.06 11.67
N TYR A 106 -0.38 -7.93 11.92
CA TYR A 106 -0.96 -6.82 12.67
C TYR A 106 -0.91 -7.03 14.20
N SER A 107 -0.46 -8.18 14.70
CA SER A 107 -0.33 -8.43 16.13
C SER A 107 0.77 -7.57 16.78
N SER A 108 1.75 -7.16 15.98
CA SER A 108 2.92 -6.36 16.37
C SER A 108 2.72 -4.84 16.31
N ILE A 109 1.49 -4.36 16.06
CA ILE A 109 1.21 -2.91 15.97
C ILE A 109 1.74 -2.16 17.21
N ASN A 110 2.60 -1.18 16.96
CA ASN A 110 3.17 -0.32 17.99
C ASN A 110 2.14 0.69 18.49
N LYS A 111 1.50 0.35 19.62
CA LYS A 111 0.51 1.19 20.30
C LYS A 111 1.09 2.46 20.94
N ASN A 112 2.41 2.57 21.05
CA ASN A 112 3.10 3.75 21.59
C ASN A 112 3.49 4.74 20.48
N SER A 113 3.16 4.45 19.22
CA SER A 113 3.50 5.32 18.09
C SER A 113 2.58 6.53 17.99
N LYS A 114 3.08 7.62 17.39
CA LYS A 114 2.28 8.82 17.13
C LYS A 114 1.14 8.54 16.16
N ALA A 115 1.35 7.64 15.20
CA ALA A 115 0.31 7.15 14.30
C ALA A 115 -0.85 6.51 15.08
N TYR A 116 -0.56 5.60 16.00
CA TYR A 116 -1.59 4.96 16.83
C TYR A 116 -2.35 6.01 17.66
N GLU A 117 -1.64 6.90 18.35
CA GLU A 117 -2.22 7.98 19.15
C GLU A 117 -3.18 8.87 18.33
N VAL A 118 -2.80 9.25 17.11
CA VAL A 118 -3.63 10.07 16.22
C VAL A 118 -4.93 9.34 15.85
N LEU A 119 -4.86 8.05 15.48
CA LEU A 119 -6.07 7.28 15.15
C LEU A 119 -6.97 7.08 16.36
N THR A 120 -6.42 6.78 17.53
CA THR A 120 -7.22 6.63 18.75
C THR A 120 -7.93 7.93 19.12
N ASN A 121 -7.26 9.07 19.02
CA ASN A 121 -7.87 10.37 19.32
C ASN A 121 -8.96 10.73 18.29
N LEU A 122 -8.72 10.45 17.01
CA LEU A 122 -9.73 10.68 15.96
C LEU A 122 -10.92 9.73 16.08
N SER A 123 -10.73 8.52 16.60
CA SER A 123 -11.82 7.57 16.80
C SER A 123 -12.91 8.14 17.72
N SER A 124 -12.52 8.94 18.72
CA SER A 124 -13.43 9.58 19.69
C SER A 124 -14.20 10.77 19.12
N THR A 125 -13.83 11.29 17.94
CA THR A 125 -14.55 12.37 17.26
C THR A 125 -15.24 11.82 16.01
N LYS A 126 -16.56 12.01 15.86
CA LYS A 126 -17.32 11.39 14.76
C LYS A 126 -17.33 12.20 13.45
N ASN A 127 -16.86 13.44 13.46
CA ASN A 127 -16.95 14.37 12.32
C ASN A 127 -15.63 14.50 11.54
N ASN A 128 -14.95 13.39 11.25
CA ASN A 128 -13.74 13.40 10.41
C ASN A 128 -13.75 12.29 9.37
N ILE A 129 -13.03 12.55 8.28
CA ILE A 129 -12.80 11.61 7.18
C ILE A 129 -11.34 11.17 7.18
N ILE A 130 -11.08 9.92 6.85
CA ILE A 130 -9.75 9.32 6.74
C ILE A 130 -9.56 8.85 5.30
N LEU A 131 -8.62 9.48 4.61
CA LEU A 131 -8.20 9.11 3.26
C LEU A 131 -6.94 8.27 3.37
N ASP A 132 -7.09 6.97 3.18
CA ASP A 132 -6.07 5.97 3.39
C ASP A 132 -5.52 5.47 2.05
N PHE A 133 -4.27 5.82 1.76
CA PHE A 133 -3.56 5.43 0.56
C PHE A 133 -2.79 4.11 0.73
N ASN A 134 -2.73 3.56 1.95
CA ASN A 134 -2.07 2.29 2.23
C ASN A 134 -2.92 1.13 1.71
N TYR A 135 -2.27 -0.01 1.47
CA TYR A 135 -2.93 -1.23 1.01
C TYR A 135 -3.29 -2.18 2.15
N THR A 136 -2.77 -1.92 3.36
CA THR A 136 -2.97 -2.72 4.57
C THR A 136 -4.33 -2.47 5.22
N ALA A 137 -4.74 -3.35 6.15
CA ALA A 137 -5.97 -3.20 6.93
C ALA A 137 -5.76 -2.42 8.26
N SER A 138 -4.54 -1.90 8.50
CA SER A 138 -4.08 -1.36 9.79
C SER A 138 -5.06 -0.35 10.39
N THR A 139 -5.47 0.65 9.60
CA THR A 139 -6.39 1.70 9.99
C THR A 139 -7.73 1.15 10.46
N ARG A 140 -8.36 0.25 9.69
CA ARG A 140 -9.64 -0.36 10.06
C ARG A 140 -9.51 -1.16 11.36
N LEU A 141 -8.45 -1.94 11.50
CA LEU A 141 -8.23 -2.78 12.68
C LEU A 141 -8.11 -1.93 13.94
N ILE A 142 -7.34 -0.83 13.88
CA ILE A 142 -7.19 0.10 15.01
C ILE A 142 -8.54 0.75 15.36
N LEU A 143 -9.28 1.25 14.36
CA LEU A 143 -10.60 1.87 14.61
C LEU A 143 -11.61 0.87 15.21
N LYS A 144 -11.59 -0.40 14.79
CA LYS A 144 -12.39 -1.46 15.41
C LYS A 144 -11.98 -1.71 16.86
N GLN A 145 -10.68 -1.74 17.15
CA GLN A 145 -10.18 -1.88 18.53
C GLN A 145 -10.62 -0.71 19.43
N CYS A 146 -10.81 0.48 18.86
CA CYS A 146 -11.38 1.63 19.57
C CYS A 146 -12.91 1.55 19.77
N GLY A 147 -13.57 0.48 19.29
CA GLY A 147 -15.00 0.24 19.50
C GLY A 147 -15.93 0.86 18.44
N LEU A 148 -15.40 1.32 17.30
CA LEU A 148 -16.24 1.82 16.21
C LEU A 148 -16.94 0.66 15.49
N SER A 149 -18.20 0.86 15.13
CA SER A 149 -18.95 -0.08 14.29
C SER A 149 -18.42 -0.10 12.85
N ASP A 150 -18.69 -1.19 12.12
CA ASP A 150 -18.32 -1.26 10.69
C ASP A 150 -18.97 -0.13 9.87
N GLU A 151 -20.20 0.27 10.20
CA GLU A 151 -20.89 1.39 9.56
C GLU A 151 -20.21 2.74 9.85
N ASP A 152 -19.81 3.01 11.10
CA ASP A 152 -19.09 4.23 11.46
C ASP A 152 -17.73 4.31 10.73
N ILE A 153 -17.05 3.16 10.59
CA ILE A 153 -15.79 3.09 9.84
C ILE A 153 -16.03 3.28 8.34
N ASP A 154 -17.01 2.59 7.75
CA ASP A 154 -17.34 2.69 6.32
C ASP A 154 -17.74 4.11 5.90
N ASN A 155 -18.35 4.86 6.81
CA ASN A 155 -18.73 6.25 6.62
C ASN A 155 -17.56 7.24 6.70
N ARG A 156 -16.39 6.83 7.23
CA ARG A 156 -15.27 7.74 7.52
C ARG A 156 -13.98 7.33 6.83
N LEU A 157 -13.73 6.05 6.63
CA LEU A 157 -12.50 5.50 6.06
C LEU A 157 -12.67 5.21 4.57
N ILE A 158 -11.85 5.85 3.74
CA ILE A 158 -11.81 5.64 2.30
C ILE A 158 -10.43 5.12 1.92
N LYS A 159 -10.38 3.88 1.42
CA LYS A 159 -9.18 3.30 0.81
C LYS A 159 -9.04 3.83 -0.61
N VAL A 160 -8.18 4.82 -0.82
CA VAL A 160 -8.02 5.54 -2.10
C VAL A 160 -7.47 4.60 -3.19
N HIS A 161 -6.50 3.75 -2.84
CA HIS A 161 -5.93 2.75 -3.75
C HIS A 161 -6.58 1.37 -3.65
N GLY A 162 -7.53 1.20 -2.71
CA GLY A 162 -8.06 -0.10 -2.32
C GLY A 162 -7.27 -0.75 -1.19
N GLU A 163 -7.61 -2.00 -0.88
CA GLU A 163 -6.98 -2.81 0.16
C GLU A 163 -6.61 -4.16 -0.44
N ALA A 164 -5.43 -4.69 -0.10
CA ALA A 164 -4.90 -5.94 -0.67
C ALA A 164 -5.80 -7.16 -0.35
N SER A 165 -6.49 -7.13 0.79
CA SER A 165 -7.36 -8.21 1.29
C SER A 165 -8.73 -8.27 0.59
N GLY A 166 -9.09 -7.25 -0.21
CA GLY A 166 -10.41 -7.11 -0.80
C GLY A 166 -10.55 -7.79 -2.16
N LYS A 167 -11.65 -8.54 -2.37
CA LYS A 167 -12.11 -9.13 -3.66
C LYS A 167 -12.33 -8.13 -4.81
N SER A 168 -11.90 -6.89 -4.69
CA SER A 168 -12.08 -5.85 -5.69
C SER A 168 -10.73 -5.49 -6.27
N SER A 169 -10.45 -5.97 -7.49
CA SER A 169 -9.34 -5.57 -8.39
C SER A 169 -8.36 -4.61 -7.73
N VAL A 170 -7.42 -5.17 -6.97
CA VAL A 170 -6.31 -4.44 -6.37
C VAL A 170 -5.49 -3.94 -7.55
N SER A 171 -5.47 -2.63 -7.78
CA SER A 171 -4.48 -2.05 -8.69
C SER A 171 -3.11 -2.32 -8.10
N CYS A 172 -2.15 -2.77 -8.91
CA CYS A 172 -0.79 -3.05 -8.43
C CYS A 172 -0.30 -1.93 -7.50
N PRO A 173 0.26 -2.26 -6.32
CA PRO A 173 0.79 -1.25 -5.40
C PRO A 173 1.97 -0.46 -5.95
N LEU A 174 2.61 -0.99 -6.98
CA LEU A 174 3.58 -0.28 -7.80
C LEU A 174 2.80 0.42 -8.90
N LYS A 175 2.92 1.74 -8.98
CA LYS A 175 2.54 2.49 -10.18
C LYS A 175 3.80 3.22 -10.62
N PRO A 176 4.26 3.05 -11.87
CA PRO A 176 5.24 3.97 -12.41
C PRO A 176 4.66 5.38 -12.26
N SER A 177 5.41 6.31 -11.67
CA SER A 177 5.00 7.72 -11.64
C SER A 177 4.49 8.15 -13.02
N ASP A 178 3.44 8.98 -13.09
CA ASP A 178 2.66 9.38 -14.29
C ASP A 178 3.47 10.07 -15.42
N SER A 179 4.79 9.90 -15.44
CA SER A 179 5.74 10.33 -16.47
C SER A 179 6.25 9.21 -17.38
N ALA A 180 5.73 7.97 -17.26
CA ALA A 180 5.97 6.91 -18.24
C ALA A 180 4.67 6.65 -19.02
N PRO A 181 4.51 7.16 -20.25
CA PRO A 181 3.44 6.66 -21.09
C PRO A 181 3.73 5.18 -21.32
N LEU A 182 2.78 4.33 -20.96
CA LEU A 182 2.64 3.01 -21.58
C LEU A 182 2.34 3.28 -23.06
N CYS A 183 3.40 3.40 -23.86
CA CYS A 183 3.35 3.35 -25.32
C CYS A 183 3.65 1.92 -25.75
#